data_AF-A0A257ZVB9-F1
#
_entry.id   AF-A0A257ZVB9-F1
#
_cell.length_a   1.000
_cell.length_b   1.000
_cell.length_c   1.000
_cell.angle_alpha   90.00
_cell.angle_beta   90.00
_cell.angle_gamma   90.00
#
_symmetry.space_group_name_H-M   'P 1'
#
loop_
_entity.id
_entity.type
_entity.pdbx_description
1 polymer ?
#
loop_
_entity_poly.entity_id
_entity_poly.type
_entity_poly.pdbx_seq_one_letter_code
_entity_poly.pdbx_strand_id
1 'polypeptide(L)'
;MDRLENFSYEARGLLFDYLEEYEEGSGEEMELDVVAVCCDFSEDSAEDIAANYSLDVEGLDEEETADIVRDYLNENTILVGETSSGFVYQVF
;
A
#
# COMPACT_ATOMS: atom_id res chain seq x y z
N MET A 1 -1.28 17.42 -7.09
CA MET A 1 -1.97 16.43 -6.24
C MET A 1 -1.81 16.89 -4.82
N ASP A 2 -2.90 17.04 -4.07
CA ASP A 2 -2.87 17.50 -2.69
C ASP A 2 -2.60 16.29 -1.78
N ARG A 3 -1.56 16.37 -0.93
CA ARG A 3 -1.05 15.22 -0.14
C ARG A 3 -2.10 14.60 0.79
N LEU A 4 -3.12 15.39 1.13
CA LEU A 4 -4.23 14.99 2.00
C LEU A 4 -5.21 14.01 1.36
N GLU A 5 -5.21 13.84 0.03
CA GLU A 5 -6.14 12.96 -0.68
C GLU A 5 -5.49 11.66 -1.16
N ASN A 6 -4.20 11.44 -0.84
CA ASN A 6 -3.46 10.26 -1.29
C ASN A 6 -3.88 8.95 -0.60
N PHE A 7 -4.54 9.03 0.56
CA PHE A 7 -4.92 7.86 1.35
C PHE A 7 -6.34 8.01 1.90
N SER A 8 -7.11 6.93 1.83
CA SER A 8 -8.37 6.73 2.51
C SER A 8 -8.20 6.77 4.03
N TYR A 9 -9.31 6.88 4.76
CA TYR A 9 -9.26 6.85 6.23
C TYR A 9 -8.76 5.50 6.75
N GLU A 10 -9.14 4.40 6.09
CA GLU A 10 -8.68 3.05 6.44
C GLU A 10 -7.18 2.91 6.19
N ALA A 11 -6.68 3.39 5.03
CA ALA A 11 -5.26 3.33 4.69
C ALA A 11 -4.38 4.09 5.69
N ARG A 12 -4.82 5.24 6.18
CA ARG A 12 -4.09 6.00 7.21
C ARG A 12 -3.97 5.22 8.53
N GLY A 13 -5.03 4.49 8.90
CA GLY A 13 -5.00 3.61 10.08
C GLY A 13 -3.97 2.50 9.90
N LEU A 14 -3.99 1.82 8.76
CA LEU A 14 -3.03 0.76 8.43
C LEU A 14 -1.58 1.26 8.43
N LEU A 15 -1.32 2.42 7.82
CA LEU A 15 0.01 3.03 7.82
C LEU A 15 0.48 3.39 9.22
N PHE A 16 -0.42 3.95 10.05
CA PHE A 16 -0.08 4.28 11.43
C PHE A 16 0.28 3.04 12.23
N ASP A 17 -0.56 1.99 12.17
CA ASP A 17 -0.31 0.74 12.89
C ASP A 17 1.01 0.08 12.43
N TYR A 18 1.28 0.07 11.12
CA TYR A 18 2.52 -0.47 10.56
C TYR A 18 3.77 0.32 11.00
N LEU A 19 3.71 1.65 10.99
CA LEU A 19 4.84 2.49 11.38
C LEU A 19 5.12 2.39 12.88
N GLU A 20 4.09 2.32 13.72
CA GLU A 20 4.25 2.12 15.17
C GLU A 20 4.85 0.75 15.48
N GLU A 21 4.43 -0.32 14.80
CA GLU A 21 5.02 -1.66 14.94
C GLU A 21 6.50 -1.66 14.51
N TYR A 22 6.82 -0.94 13.43
CA TYR A 22 8.19 -0.77 12.96
C TYR A 22 9.05 0.02 13.97
N GLU A 23 8.52 1.10 14.53
CA GLU A 23 9.15 1.90 15.58
C GLU A 23 9.46 1.04 16.82
N GLU A 24 8.45 0.32 17.34
CA GLU A 24 8.58 -0.57 18.49
C GLU A 24 9.63 -1.67 18.23
N GLY A 25 9.64 -2.25 17.03
CA GLY A 25 10.60 -3.27 16.61
C GLY A 25 12.03 -2.75 16.47
N SER A 26 12.20 -1.47 16.09
CA SER A 26 13.51 -0.81 15.94
C SER A 26 14.11 -0.41 17.29
N GLY A 27 13.27 -0.09 18.28
CA GLY A 27 13.68 0.43 19.58
C GLY A 27 14.16 1.88 19.57
N GLU A 28 13.95 2.61 18.47
CA GLU A 28 14.25 4.04 18.31
C GLU A 28 12.95 4.81 18.08
N GLU A 29 12.77 5.96 18.75
CA GLU A 29 11.62 6.84 18.48
C GLU A 29 11.73 7.47 17.09
N MET A 30 10.71 7.32 16.26
CA MET A 30 10.68 7.84 14.89
C MET A 30 9.78 9.07 14.81
N GLU A 31 10.24 10.13 14.13
CA GLU A 31 9.39 11.29 13.85
C GLU A 31 8.50 10.98 12.64
N LEU A 32 7.17 11.13 12.80
CA LEU A 32 6.23 10.96 11.69
C LEU A 32 6.41 12.05 10.63
N ASP A 33 7.08 11.71 9.54
CA ASP A 33 7.17 12.57 8.35
C ASP A 33 6.09 12.20 7.33
N VAL A 34 4.99 12.96 7.36
CA VAL A 34 3.86 12.78 6.43
C VAL A 34 4.25 12.98 4.97
N VAL A 35 5.30 13.75 4.67
CA VAL A 35 5.77 13.96 3.30
C VAL A 35 6.50 12.72 2.82
N ALA A 36 7.37 12.14 3.66
CA ALA A 36 8.03 10.87 3.37
C ALA A 36 7.01 9.75 3.17
N VAL A 37 6.02 9.63 4.06
CA VAL A 37 4.95 8.63 3.93
C VAL A 37 4.19 8.77 2.61
N CYS A 38 3.86 10.00 2.20
CA CYS A 38 3.20 10.23 0.91
C CYS A 38 4.09 10.00 -0.32
N CYS A 39 5.40 9.92 -0.13
CA CYS A 39 6.37 9.64 -1.20
C CYS A 39 6.72 8.15 -1.27
N ASP A 40 6.75 7.48 -0.13
CA ASP A 40 7.18 6.09 -0.01
C ASP A 40 6.01 5.11 -0.08
N PHE A 41 4.77 5.53 0.16
CA PHE A 41 3.59 4.66 0.13
C PHE A 41 2.51 5.16 -0.83
N SER A 42 1.74 4.24 -1.38
CA SER A 42 0.55 4.51 -2.19
C SER A 42 -0.62 3.63 -1.76
N GLU A 43 -1.83 4.11 -2.00
CA GLU A 43 -3.06 3.31 -1.97
C GLU A 43 -3.68 3.32 -3.36
N ASP A 44 -3.80 2.14 -3.97
CA ASP A 44 -4.36 1.99 -5.31
C ASP A 44 -5.25 0.74 -5.40
N SER A 45 -6.14 0.72 -6.39
CA SER A 45 -7.00 -0.44 -6.66
C SER A 45 -6.20 -1.60 -7.26
N ALA A 46 -6.69 -2.83 -7.14
CA ALA A 46 -6.05 -4.00 -7.74
C ALA A 46 -5.82 -3.82 -9.26
N GLU A 47 -6.81 -3.26 -9.96
CA GLU A 47 -6.75 -3.00 -11.40
C GLU A 47 -5.67 -1.97 -11.76
N ASP A 48 -5.60 -0.86 -11.01
CA ASP A 48 -4.59 0.19 -11.23
C ASP A 48 -3.18 -0.33 -10.97
N ILE A 49 -2.99 -1.13 -9.92
CA ILE A 49 -1.70 -1.76 -9.59
C ILE A 49 -1.31 -2.74 -10.69
N ALA A 50 -2.23 -3.61 -11.11
CA ALA A 50 -1.98 -4.55 -12.20
C ALA A 50 -1.59 -3.83 -13.49
N ALA A 51 -2.24 -2.72 -13.83
CA ALA A 51 -1.88 -1.90 -14.98
C ALA A 51 -0.50 -1.23 -14.82
N ASN A 52 -0.21 -0.65 -13.65
CA ASN A 52 1.05 0.04 -13.36
C ASN A 52 2.25 -0.90 -13.40
N TYR A 53 2.11 -2.12 -12.88
CA TYR A 53 3.16 -3.13 -12.86
C TYR A 53 3.10 -4.11 -14.05
N SER A 54 2.17 -3.89 -14.99
CA SER A 54 1.98 -4.74 -16.17
C SER A 54 1.79 -6.23 -15.82
N LEU A 55 0.97 -6.50 -14.79
CA LEU A 55 0.61 -7.85 -14.37
C LEU A 55 -0.38 -8.46 -15.36
N ASP A 56 -0.24 -9.76 -15.62
CA ASP A 56 -1.11 -10.49 -16.54
C ASP A 56 -2.40 -10.90 -15.82
N VAL A 57 -3.40 -10.00 -15.84
CA VAL A 57 -4.70 -10.19 -15.21
C VAL A 57 -5.87 -10.17 -16.21
N GLU A 58 -5.56 -10.28 -17.52
CA GLU A 58 -6.58 -10.23 -18.57
C GLU A 58 -7.57 -11.41 -18.48
N GLY A 59 -8.85 -11.10 -18.33
CA GLY A 59 -9.92 -12.09 -18.31
C GLY A 59 -10.12 -12.79 -16.95
N LEU A 60 -9.40 -12.34 -15.91
CA LEU A 60 -9.63 -12.73 -14.53
C LEU A 60 -10.74 -11.90 -13.90
N ASP A 61 -11.36 -12.43 -12.85
CA ASP A 61 -12.29 -11.64 -12.03
C ASP A 61 -11.56 -10.75 -11.00
N GLU A 62 -12.34 -9.94 -10.26
CA GLU A 62 -11.79 -9.00 -9.27
C GLU A 62 -11.04 -9.73 -8.13
N GLU A 63 -11.49 -10.92 -7.73
CA GLU A 63 -10.87 -11.71 -6.64
C GLU A 63 -9.55 -12.31 -7.11
N GLU A 64 -9.54 -12.95 -8.30
CA GLU A 64 -8.34 -13.49 -8.92
C GLU A 64 -7.29 -12.40 -9.21
N THR A 65 -7.74 -11.21 -9.65
CA THR A 65 -6.87 -10.06 -9.87
C THR A 65 -6.27 -9.58 -8.55
N ALA A 66 -7.08 -9.46 -7.49
CA ALA A 66 -6.62 -9.06 -6.17
C ALA A 66 -5.60 -10.04 -5.58
N ASP A 67 -5.79 -11.35 -5.77
CA ASP A 67 -4.84 -12.37 -5.32
C ASP A 67 -3.48 -12.25 -6.02
N ILE A 68 -3.47 -12.07 -7.35
CA ILE A 68 -2.21 -11.88 -8.11
C ILE A 68 -1.50 -10.60 -7.68
N VAL A 69 -2.25 -9.51 -7.53
CA VAL A 69 -1.70 -8.24 -7.06
C VAL A 69 -1.12 -8.39 -5.66
N ARG A 70 -1.86 -9.02 -4.75
CA ARG A 70 -1.41 -9.28 -3.37
C ARG A 70 -0.11 -10.07 -3.35
N ASP A 71 -0.04 -11.16 -4.11
CA ASP A 71 1.16 -11.99 -4.19
C ASP A 71 2.34 -11.18 -4.75
N TYR A 72 2.12 -10.46 -5.85
CA TYR A 72 3.14 -9.59 -6.43
C TYR A 72 3.66 -8.55 -5.43
N LEU A 73 2.76 -7.89 -4.70
CA LEU A 73 3.13 -6.86 -3.73
C LEU A 73 3.94 -7.45 -2.56
N ASN A 74 3.57 -8.62 -2.05
CA ASN A 74 4.32 -9.29 -0.98
C ASN A 74 5.71 -9.77 -1.43
N GLU A 75 5.88 -10.14 -2.70
CA GLU A 75 7.15 -10.63 -3.22
C GLU A 75 8.10 -9.51 -3.70
N ASN A 76 7.56 -8.39 -4.17
CA ASN A 76 8.34 -7.33 -4.83
C ASN A 76 8.40 -6.03 -4.03
N THR A 77 7.52 -5.81 -3.05
CA THR A 77 7.49 -4.63 -2.20
C THR A 77 7.08 -4.96 -0.76
N ILE A 78 6.74 -3.95 0.03
CA ILE A 78 6.13 -4.08 1.34
C ILE A 78 4.64 -3.81 1.20
N LEU A 79 3.84 -4.86 1.40
CA LEU A 79 2.40 -4.72 1.56
C LEU A 79 2.10 -4.34 3.02
N VAL A 80 1.52 -3.16 3.22
CA VAL A 80 1.09 -2.68 4.54
C VAL A 80 -0.27 -3.28 4.90
N GLY A 81 -1.19 -3.34 3.92
CA GLY A 81 -2.49 -3.96 4.12
C GLY A 81 -3.49 -3.67 2.99
N GLU A 82 -4.73 -4.06 3.21
CA GLU A 82 -5.84 -3.92 2.26
C GLU A 82 -6.96 -3.06 2.86
N THR A 83 -7.56 -2.24 2.01
CA THR A 83 -8.71 -1.39 2.34
C THR A 83 -9.92 -1.80 1.52
N SER A 84 -11.08 -1.20 1.79
CA SER A 84 -12.26 -1.37 0.94
C SER A 84 -12.07 -0.84 -0.50
N SER A 85 -11.05 -0.01 -0.72
CA SER A 85 -10.73 0.60 -2.03
C SER A 85 -9.54 -0.02 -2.75
N GLY A 86 -8.73 -0.86 -2.10
CA GLY A 86 -7.56 -1.45 -2.73
C GLY A 86 -6.47 -1.87 -1.75
N PHE A 87 -5.21 -1.65 -2.13
CA PHE A 87 -4.02 -2.08 -1.40
C PHE A 87 -3.17 -0.88 -0.99
N VAL A 88 -2.61 -0.94 0.22
CA VAL A 88 -1.61 0.03 0.71
C VAL A 88 -0.25 -0.64 0.67
N TYR A 89 0.66 -0.06 -0.10
CA TYR A 89 1.96 -0.68 -0.39
C TYR A 89 3.05 0.38 -0.53
N GLN A 90 4.30 -0.04 -0.32
CA GLN A 90 5.47 0.81 -0.53
C GLN A 90 5.75 0.97 -2.03
N VAL A 91 6.00 2.20 -2.48
CA VAL A 91 6.41 2.57 -3.84
C VAL A 91 7.86 3.03 -3.84
N PHE A 92 8.61 2.69 -4.90
CA PHE A 92 10.04 3.02 -5.08
C PHE A 92 10.28 3.95 -6.27
#